data_AF-A0A3D5GML9-F1
#
_entry.id   AF-A0A3D5GML9-F1
#
_cell.length_a   1.000
_cell.length_b   1.000
_cell.length_c   1.000
_cell.angle_alpha   90.00
_cell.angle_beta   90.00
_cell.angle_gamma   90.00
#
_symmetry.space_group_name_H-M   'P 1'
#
loop_
_entity.id
_entity.type
_entity.pdbx_description
1 polymer ?
#
loop_
_entity_poly.entity_id
_entity_poly.type
_entity_poly.pdbx_seq_one_letter_code
_entity_poly.pdbx_strand_id
1 'polypeptide(L)' 'NDDRSRDSFTDDGWLKTGDVASADSEGYIRLVDRTKDLIKSGGEWISSVELENEIMAHPDVAEAAVIGVASTKWGERAM' A
#
# COMPACT_ATOMS: atom_id res chain seq x y z
N ASN A 1 16.43 -0.83 -24.16
CA ASN A 1 15.97 0.55 -23.92
C ASN A 1 14.63 0.44 -23.22
N ASP A 2 14.64 0.33 -21.89
CA ASP A 2 13.41 0.22 -21.10
C ASP A 2 13.09 1.63 -20.57
N ASP A 3 12.05 2.25 -21.13
CA ASP A 3 11.63 3.62 -20.80
C ASP A 3 11.24 3.78 -19.32
N ARG A 4 11.05 2.69 -18.57
CA ARG A 4 10.84 2.71 -17.11
C ARG A 4 12.06 3.19 -16.32
N SER A 5 13.25 3.14 -16.91
CA SER A 5 14.50 3.33 -16.16
C SER A 5 14.75 4.75 -15.67
N ARG A 6 14.25 5.80 -16.33
CA ARG A 6 14.46 7.19 -15.87
C ARG A 6 13.46 7.62 -14.81
N ASP A 7 12.21 7.20 -14.92
CA ASP A 7 11.16 7.59 -13.98
C ASP A 7 11.27 6.89 -12.62
N SER A 8 11.94 5.73 -12.60
CA SER A 8 12.23 4.95 -11.39
C SER A 8 13.23 5.64 -10.46
N PHE A 9 13.94 6.70 -10.90
CA PHE A 9 14.89 7.42 -10.07
C PHE A 9 14.47 8.87 -9.83
N THR A 10 14.88 9.42 -8.70
CA THR A 10 14.81 10.85 -8.42
C THR A 10 15.92 11.60 -9.18
N ASP A 11 15.81 12.93 -9.29
CA ASP A 11 16.78 13.75 -10.05
C ASP A 11 18.20 13.69 -9.45
N ASP A 12 18.32 13.37 -8.16
CA ASP A 12 19.57 13.16 -7.43
C ASP A 12 20.05 11.69 -7.41
N GLY A 13 19.36 10.79 -8.11
CA GLY A 13 19.83 9.43 -8.40
C GLY A 13 19.36 8.33 -7.45
N TRP A 14 18.41 8.59 -6.55
CA TRP A 14 17.84 7.57 -5.66
C TRP A 14 16.74 6.77 -6.33
N LEU A 15 16.66 5.47 -6.03
CA LEU A 15 15.59 4.59 -6.52
C LEU A 15 14.27 4.87 -5.78
N LYS A 16 13.20 5.12 -6.53
CA LYS A 16 11.82 5.18 -6.04
C LYS A 16 11.29 3.75 -5.95
N THR A 17 11.35 3.12 -4.78
CA THR A 17 10.90 1.72 -4.62
C THR A 17 9.38 1.58 -4.79
N GLY A 18 8.63 2.63 -4.48
CA GLY A 18 7.17 2.60 -4.47
C GLY A 18 6.59 1.96 -3.20
N ASP A 19 7.42 1.74 -2.19
CA ASP A 19 6.99 1.31 -0.86
C ASP A 19 6.68 2.52 0.02
N VAL A 20 5.68 2.37 0.87
CA VAL A 20 5.31 3.30 1.92
C VAL A 20 5.90 2.78 3.22
N ALA A 21 6.64 3.63 3.92
CA ALA A 21 7.29 3.27 5.16
C ALA A 21 7.03 4.32 6.25
N SER A 22 7.00 3.85 7.49
CA SER A 22 7.02 4.70 8.68
C SER A 22 8.39 4.57 9.35
N ALA A 23 8.97 5.69 9.76
CA ALA A 23 10.22 5.73 10.50
C ALA A 23 9.98 6.25 11.91
N ASP A 24 10.58 5.61 12.90
CA ASP A 24 10.53 6.07 14.29
C ASP A 24 11.75 6.92 14.68
N SER A 25 11.72 7.47 15.91
CA SER A 25 12.79 8.31 16.44
C SER A 25 14.09 7.56 16.73
N GLU A 26 14.04 6.23 16.82
CA GLU A 26 15.20 5.36 17.05
C GLU A 26 15.87 4.93 15.73
N GLY A 27 15.27 5.30 14.59
CA GLY A 27 15.80 5.05 13.25
C GLY A 27 15.36 3.72 12.66
N TYR A 28 14.38 3.03 13.25
CA TYR A 28 13.78 1.86 12.62
C TYR A 28 12.81 2.28 11.52
N ILE A 29 12.84 1.53 10.43
CA ILE A 29 11.94 1.71 9.29
C ILE A 29 11.02 0.49 9.21
N ARG A 30 9.71 0.73 9.30
CA ARG A 30 8.67 -0.27 9.07
C ARG A 30 8.08 -0.06 7.68
N LEU A 31 8.20 -1.06 6.82
CA LEU A 31 7.46 -1.10 5.55
C LEU A 31 5.99 -1.38 5.85
N VAL A 32 5.10 -0.53 5.33
CA VAL A 32 3.67 -0.54 5.67
C VAL A 32 2.85 -1.07 4.49
N ASP A 33 3.11 -0.58 3.28
CA ASP A 33 2.34 -0.94 2.09
C ASP A 33 3.10 -0.53 0.82
N ARG A 34 2.55 -0.78 -0.38
CA ARG A 34 3.01 -0.14 -1.61
C ARG A 34 2.08 1.00 -2.00
N THR A 35 2.63 2.06 -2.58
CA THR A 35 1.85 3.24 -3.00
C THR A 35 0.72 2.89 -3.98
N LYS A 36 0.85 1.77 -4.70
CA LYS A 36 -0.16 1.26 -5.64
C LYS A 36 -1.25 0.39 -4.99
N ASP A 37 -1.01 -0.10 -3.79
CA ASP A 37 -1.86 -1.07 -3.09
C ASP A 37 -2.71 -0.41 -1.97
N LEU A 38 -2.57 0.92 -1.80
CA LEU A 38 -3.44 1.73 -0.94
C LEU A 38 -4.81 1.96 -1.56
N ILE A 39 -5.87 1.75 -0.78
CA ILE A 39 -7.26 1.94 -1.20
C ILE A 39 -7.72 3.34 -0.79
N LYS A 40 -8.19 4.14 -1.75
CA LYS A 40 -8.67 5.52 -1.53
C LYS A 40 -10.17 5.56 -1.38
N SER A 41 -10.64 5.41 -0.14
CA SER A 41 -12.07 5.37 0.16
C SER A 41 -12.51 6.66 0.86
N GLY A 42 -13.31 7.47 0.16
CA GLY A 42 -13.97 8.65 0.75
C GLY A 42 -13.03 9.78 1.19
N GLY A 43 -11.81 9.82 0.65
CA GLY A 43 -10.76 10.78 1.03
C GLY A 43 -9.72 10.22 2.00
N GLU A 44 -9.95 9.03 2.54
CA GLU A 44 -9.03 8.34 3.43
C GLU A 44 -8.17 7.32 2.67
N TRP A 45 -6.97 7.08 3.20
CA TRP A 45 -6.04 6.07 2.68
C TRP A 45 -6.08 4.85 3.59
N ILE A 46 -6.55 3.72 3.06
CA ILE A 46 -6.69 2.47 3.79
C ILE A 46 -5.58 1.51 3.33
N SER A 47 -4.81 0.96 4.27
CA SER A 47 -3.82 -0.08 3.98
C SER A 47 -4.51 -1.43 3.77
N SER A 48 -4.23 -2.06 2.63
CA SER A 48 -4.72 -3.40 2.33
C SER A 48 -4.08 -4.44 3.25
N VAL A 49 -2.77 -4.30 3.51
CA VAL A 49 -1.99 -5.19 4.39
C VAL A 49 -2.50 -5.20 5.82
N GLU A 50 -2.86 -4.05 6.39
CA GLU A 50 -3.43 -4.01 7.75
C GLU A 50 -4.78 -4.75 7.81
N LEU A 51 -5.66 -4.56 6.81
CA LEU A 51 -6.92 -5.31 6.75
C LEU A 51 -6.70 -6.81 6.54
N GLU A 52 -5.77 -7.20 5.66
CA GLU A 52 -5.42 -8.60 5.43
C GLU A 52 -4.95 -9.28 6.72
N ASN A 53 -4.04 -8.63 7.46
CA ASN A 53 -3.53 -9.15 8.73
C ASN A 53 -4.64 -9.32 9.78
N GLU A 54 -5.57 -8.37 9.89
CA GLU A 54 -6.71 -8.46 10.80
C GLU A 54 -7.68 -9.59 10.40
N ILE A 55 -7.93 -9.77 9.10
CA ILE A 55 -8.78 -10.87 8.61
C ILE A 55 -8.08 -12.23 8.85
N MET A 56 -6.77 -12.30 8.61
CA MET A 56 -5.95 -13.49 8.84
C MET A 56 -5.83 -13.88 10.32
N ALA A 57 -6.11 -12.96 11.25
CA ALA A 57 -6.17 -13.27 12.67
C ALA A 57 -7.38 -14.16 13.04
N HIS A 58 -8.37 -14.29 12.15
CA HIS A 58 -9.55 -15.14 12.39
C HIS A 58 -9.23 -16.63 12.15
N PRO A 59 -9.52 -17.54 13.10
CA PRO A 59 -9.07 -18.95 13.05
C PRO A 59 -9.64 -19.74 11.87
N ASP A 60 -10.80 -19.34 11.34
CA ASP A 60 -11.44 -20.00 10.19
C ASP A 60 -10.96 -19.47 8.83
N VAL A 61 -10.07 -18.47 8.80
CA VAL A 61 -9.52 -17.91 7.56
C VAL A 61 -8.15 -18.51 7.26
N ALA A 62 -8.03 -19.13 6.08
CA ALA A 62 -6.75 -19.71 5.64
C ALA A 62 -5.87 -18.70 4.90
N GLU A 63 -6.48 -17.76 4.16
CA GLU A 63 -5.79 -16.72 3.39
C GLU A 63 -6.75 -15.54 3.13
N ALA A 64 -6.22 -14.32 3.09
CA ALA A 64 -6.97 -13.10 2.77
C ALA A 64 -6.15 -12.22 1.84
N ALA A 65 -6.85 -11.58 0.90
CA ALA A 65 -6.31 -10.54 0.03
C ALA A 65 -7.35 -9.42 -0.07
N VAL A 66 -6.92 -8.17 0.09
CA VAL A 66 -7.81 -7.00 0.12
C VAL A 66 -7.50 -6.09 -1.05
N ILE A 67 -8.52 -5.76 -1.83
CA ILE A 67 -8.36 -4.91 -3.02
C ILE A 67 -9.33 -3.73 -3.03
N GLY A 68 -8.90 -2.65 -3.66
CA GLY A 68 -9.75 -1.49 -3.93
C GLY A 68 -10.68 -1.78 -5.11
N VAL A 69 -11.99 -1.67 -4.87
CA VAL A 69 -13.01 -1.79 -5.92
C VAL A 69 -13.70 -0.44 -6.11
N ALA A 70 -13.96 -0.06 -7.36
CA ALA A 70 -14.62 1.19 -7.69
C ALA A 70 -16.00 1.32 -7.01
N SER A 71 -16.27 2.48 -6.43
CA SER A 71 -17.51 2.79 -5.70
C SER A 71 -18.05 4.16 -6.07
N THR A 72 -19.34 4.24 -6.37
CA THR A 72 -20.02 5.51 -6.68
C THR A 72 -20.05 6.48 -5.50
N LYS A 73 -20.05 5.97 -4.27
CA LYS A 73 -20.12 6.79 -3.04
C LYS A 73 -18.74 7.23 -2.56
N TRP A 74 -17.73 6.36 -2.70
CA TRP A 74 -16.45 6.51 -2.01
C TRP A 74 -15.25 6.66 -2.95
N GLY A 75 -15.45 6.59 -4.28
CA GLY A 75 -14.36 6.45 -5.23
C GLY A 75 -13.88 5.01 -5.28
N GLU A 76 -13.28 4.53 -4.19
CA GLU A 76 -12.92 3.12 -3.97
C GLU A 76 -13.48 2.60 -2.65
N ARG A 77 -13.65 1.29 -2.54
CA ARG A 77 -14.02 0.59 -1.30
C ARG A 77 -13.25 -0.72 -1.21
N ALA A 78 -12.79 -1.08 -0.01
CA ALA A 78 -12.19 -2.37 0.26
C ALA A 78 -13.20 -3.53 0.05
N MET A 79 -12.72 -4.59 -0.60
CA MET A 79 -13.38 -5.89 -0.75
C MET A 79 -12.43 -6.98 -0.28
#